data_AF-A0A173WQ63-F1
#
_entry.id   AF-A0A173WQ63-F1
#
_cell.length_a   1.000
_cell.length_b   1.000
_cell.length_c   1.000
_cell.angle_alpha   90.00
_cell.angle_beta   90.00
_cell.angle_gamma   90.00
#
_symmetry.space_group_name_H-M   'P 1'
#
loop_
_entity.id
_entity.type
_entity.pdbx_description
1 polymer ?
#
loop_
_entity_poly.entity_id
_entity_poly.type
_entity_poly.pdbx_seq_one_letter_code
_entity_poly.pdbx_strand_id
1 'polypeptide(L)'
;MATRRKEYRFRNGKIIEIEENHDSNYGASGQKRIKKKKPTEEQMRLVNINNKVKRCRHKLLEYFNVGDCFGTWTYSQANRPPDMKTALKDFQKAIRIVRIEYKKRNRELFWIRNIERGTKGAWHIHFVVNEIGDTASIMQKAWKKGGIYAVEIRNEPKVYDEDFSKLAAYMTKDEHTKEIKKDGTPAKPRLKETSYNTSRNMPLKKPHVDKLVRWKNEVRPRKGYYIISIHEGINPVTGFKYRRYTMARFPEPKRKVQLKRRI
;
A
#
# COMPACT_ATOMS: atom_id res chain seq x y z
N MET A 1 -10.58 -0.08 -30.33
CA MET A 1 -11.18 0.45 -29.08
C MET A 1 -10.12 1.23 -28.33
N ALA A 2 -10.42 2.47 -27.93
CA ALA A 2 -9.47 3.28 -27.20
C ALA A 2 -9.19 2.68 -25.80
N THR A 3 -7.92 2.61 -25.43
CA THR A 3 -7.47 2.19 -24.10
C THR A 3 -7.07 3.43 -23.31
N ARG A 4 -7.64 3.60 -22.13
CA ARG A 4 -7.22 4.65 -21.20
C ARG A 4 -6.01 4.15 -20.41
N ARG A 5 -4.90 4.88 -20.52
CA ARG A 5 -3.69 4.65 -19.76
C ARG A 5 -3.56 5.70 -18.66
N LYS A 6 -3.25 5.28 -17.44
CA LYS A 6 -2.85 6.15 -16.34
C LYS A 6 -1.41 5.83 -15.99
N GLU A 7 -0.58 6.85 -15.92
CA GLU A 7 0.80 6.75 -15.51
C GLU A 7 1.00 7.46 -14.18
N TYR A 8 1.46 6.71 -13.19
CA TYR A 8 1.87 7.20 -11.89
C TYR A 8 3.39 7.20 -11.83
N ARG A 9 3.98 8.33 -11.44
CA ARG A 9 5.43 8.46 -11.22
C ARG A 9 5.69 8.65 -9.74
N PHE A 10 6.45 7.74 -9.16
CA PHE A 10 6.86 7.79 -7.77
C PHE A 10 8.35 8.11 -7.64
N ARG A 11 8.73 8.78 -6.54
CA ARG A 11 10.11 9.16 -6.19
C ARG A 11 10.84 9.85 -7.34
N ASN A 12 10.21 10.89 -7.88
CA ASN A 12 10.72 11.63 -9.03
C ASN A 12 11.00 10.73 -10.25
N GLY A 13 10.14 9.73 -10.48
CA GLY A 13 10.19 8.85 -11.63
C GLY A 13 11.15 7.66 -11.48
N LYS A 14 11.74 7.42 -10.30
CA LYS A 14 12.49 6.17 -10.06
C LYS A 14 11.62 4.93 -10.16
N ILE A 15 10.34 5.06 -9.83
CA ILE A 15 9.34 4.01 -9.99
C ILE A 15 8.20 4.57 -10.85
N ILE A 16 7.73 3.78 -11.80
CA ILE A 16 6.60 4.11 -12.67
C ILE A 16 5.60 2.98 -12.58
N GLU A 17 4.34 3.30 -12.29
CA GLU A 17 3.23 2.39 -12.47
C GLU A 17 2.39 2.84 -13.66
N ILE A 18 2.04 1.87 -14.50
CA ILE A 18 1.09 2.06 -15.58
C ILE A 18 -0.16 1.22 -15.30
N GLU A 19 -1.33 1.84 -15.40
CA GLU A 19 -2.63 1.18 -15.42
C GLU A 19 -3.30 1.41 -16.76
N GLU A 20 -3.73 0.33 -17.40
CA GLU A 20 -4.42 0.35 -18.69
C GLU A 20 -5.77 -0.34 -18.55
N ASN A 21 -6.81 0.36 -18.98
CA ASN A 21 -8.18 -0.13 -18.98
C ASN A 21 -8.86 0.28 -20.29
N HIS A 22 -9.76 -0.55 -20.82
CA HIS A 22 -10.59 -0.14 -21.94
C HIS A 22 -11.49 1.04 -21.55
N ASP A 23 -11.63 2.02 -22.46
CA ASP A 23 -12.49 3.19 -22.20
C ASP A 23 -13.96 2.75 -22.12
N SER A 24 -14.67 3.22 -21.11
CA SER A 24 -16.01 2.75 -20.76
C SER A 24 -17.14 3.33 -21.64
N ASN A 25 -16.78 4.12 -22.65
CA ASN A 25 -17.69 4.79 -23.57
C ASN A 25 -18.05 3.83 -24.72
N TYR A 26 -18.96 2.90 -24.44
CA TYR A 26 -19.34 1.81 -25.35
C TYR A 26 -20.60 2.10 -26.19
N GLY A 27 -20.86 3.36 -26.54
CA GLY A 27 -21.92 3.70 -27.50
C GLY A 27 -21.33 3.91 -28.89
N ALA A 28 -21.80 3.19 -29.91
CA ALA A 28 -21.54 3.61 -31.28
C ALA A 28 -22.26 4.95 -31.56
N SER A 29 -21.72 5.78 -32.45
CA SER A 29 -22.41 7.01 -32.87
C SER A 29 -23.84 6.68 -33.33
N GLY A 30 -24.85 7.33 -32.76
CA GLY A 30 -26.27 7.07 -33.05
C GLY A 30 -26.95 5.98 -32.22
N GLN A 31 -26.25 5.25 -31.34
CA GLN A 31 -26.88 4.30 -30.42
C GLN A 31 -27.57 5.01 -29.25
N LYS A 32 -28.75 4.52 -28.85
CA LYS A 32 -29.47 5.01 -27.67
C LYS A 32 -28.62 4.79 -26.42
N ARG A 33 -28.60 5.79 -25.52
CA ARG A 33 -27.89 5.72 -24.24
C ARG A 33 -28.37 4.53 -23.43
N ILE A 34 -27.48 3.55 -23.21
CA ILE A 34 -27.76 2.41 -22.33
C ILE A 34 -27.76 2.91 -20.88
N LYS A 35 -28.79 2.53 -20.10
CA LYS A 35 -28.86 2.83 -18.67
C LYS A 35 -27.73 2.10 -17.94
N LYS A 36 -26.83 2.84 -17.30
CA LYS A 36 -25.73 2.24 -16.52
C LYS A 36 -26.34 1.41 -15.37
N LYS A 37 -26.00 0.12 -15.30
CA LYS A 37 -26.35 -0.73 -14.15
C LYS A 37 -25.64 -0.18 -12.91
N LYS A 38 -26.41 0.15 -11.86
CA LYS A 38 -25.81 0.54 -10.58
C LYS A 38 -25.07 -0.67 -10.01
N PRO A 39 -23.82 -0.52 -9.56
CA PRO A 39 -23.12 -1.62 -8.90
C PRO A 39 -23.86 -2.03 -7.63
N THR A 40 -23.78 -3.31 -7.27
CA THR A 40 -24.30 -3.81 -5.99
C THR A 40 -23.46 -3.26 -4.83
N GLU A 41 -23.99 -3.32 -3.60
CA GLU A 41 -23.25 -2.92 -2.41
C GLU A 41 -21.95 -3.70 -2.25
N GLU A 42 -21.97 -5.01 -2.51
CA GLU A 42 -20.78 -5.86 -2.50
C GLU A 42 -19.75 -5.45 -3.56
N GLN A 43 -20.21 -5.13 -4.78
CA GLN A 43 -19.32 -4.63 -5.84
C GLN A 43 -18.71 -3.28 -5.45
N MET A 44 -19.51 -2.35 -4.92
CA MET A 44 -19.02 -1.06 -4.44
C MET A 44 -18.00 -1.22 -3.32
N ARG A 45 -18.26 -2.17 -2.41
CA ARG A 45 -17.33 -2.51 -1.33
C ARG A 45 -16.00 -3.02 -1.86
N LEU A 46 -16.01 -3.97 -2.79
CA LEU A 46 -14.79 -4.49 -3.42
C LEU A 46 -14.00 -3.37 -4.10
N VAL A 47 -14.70 -2.46 -4.81
CA VAL A 47 -14.08 -1.27 -5.40
C VAL A 47 -13.43 -0.39 -4.33
N ASN A 48 -14.10 -0.16 -3.20
CA ASN A 48 -13.57 0.63 -2.09
C ASN A 48 -12.34 -0.02 -1.44
N ILE A 49 -12.37 -1.34 -1.24
CA ILE A 49 -11.22 -2.12 -0.73
C ILE A 49 -10.05 -1.99 -1.71
N ASN A 50 -10.27 -2.25 -2.99
CA ASN A 50 -9.23 -2.14 -4.02
C ASN A 50 -8.65 -0.73 -4.10
N ASN A 51 -9.49 0.30 -3.99
CA ASN A 51 -9.06 1.70 -3.94
C ASN A 51 -8.28 2.02 -2.65
N LYS A 52 -8.63 1.41 -1.51
CA LYS A 52 -7.89 1.55 -0.23
C LYS A 52 -6.52 0.90 -0.34
N VAL A 53 -6.44 -0.35 -0.81
CA VAL A 53 -5.19 -1.09 -1.06
C VAL A 53 -4.30 -0.31 -2.02
N LYS A 54 -4.84 0.14 -3.16
CA LYS A 54 -4.10 0.92 -4.15
C LYS A 54 -3.49 2.19 -3.56
N ARG A 55 -4.29 2.97 -2.81
CA ARG A 55 -3.79 4.20 -2.17
C ARG A 55 -2.71 3.91 -1.13
N CYS A 56 -2.85 2.85 -0.35
CA CYS A 56 -1.82 2.40 0.59
C CYS A 56 -0.51 2.07 -0.15
N ARG A 57 -0.60 1.25 -1.20
CA ARG A 57 0.54 0.87 -2.03
C ARG A 57 1.23 2.06 -2.69
N HIS A 58 0.47 3.02 -3.22
CA HIS A 58 1.03 4.25 -3.78
C HIS A 58 1.81 5.06 -2.74
N LYS A 59 1.33 5.11 -1.49
CA LYS A 59 2.09 5.73 -0.40
C LYS A 59 3.36 4.96 -0.06
N LEU A 60 3.30 3.63 -0.04
CA LEU A 60 4.49 2.77 0.16
C LEU A 60 5.53 3.03 -0.95
N LEU A 61 5.11 3.01 -2.21
CA LEU A 61 5.99 3.27 -3.36
C LEU A 61 6.58 4.69 -3.34
N GLU A 62 5.83 5.71 -2.94
CA GLU A 62 6.34 7.09 -2.89
C GLU A 62 7.26 7.33 -1.69
N TYR A 63 6.87 6.89 -0.49
CA TYR A 63 7.46 7.35 0.76
C TYR A 63 8.31 6.32 1.52
N PHE A 64 8.20 5.01 1.21
CA PHE A 64 8.80 3.95 2.04
C PHE A 64 9.73 2.99 1.30
N ASN A 65 10.94 2.78 1.82
CA ASN A 65 11.90 1.82 1.30
C ASN A 65 11.73 0.41 1.90
N VAL A 66 12.31 -0.59 1.25
CA VAL A 66 12.33 -1.98 1.74
C VAL A 66 13.09 -2.15 3.06
N GLY A 67 13.92 -1.17 3.43
CA GLY A 67 14.61 -1.11 4.72
C GLY A 67 13.85 -0.35 5.80
N ASP A 68 12.66 0.17 5.51
CA ASP A 68 11.83 0.80 6.53
C ASP A 68 11.20 -0.24 7.46
N CYS A 69 10.70 0.23 8.60
CA CYS A 69 10.21 -0.64 9.65
C CYS A 69 8.76 -1.05 9.39
N PHE A 70 8.50 -2.35 9.39
CA PHE A 70 7.17 -2.94 9.56
C PHE A 70 7.08 -3.58 10.94
N GLY A 71 5.95 -3.42 11.61
CA GLY A 71 5.81 -3.95 12.95
C GLY A 71 4.39 -3.96 13.49
N THR A 72 4.28 -4.44 14.72
CA THR A 72 3.02 -4.54 15.44
C THR A 72 3.24 -4.17 16.89
N TRP A 73 2.43 -3.25 17.40
CA TRP A 73 2.25 -3.06 18.84
C TRP A 73 1.12 -3.96 19.33
N THR A 74 1.39 -4.76 20.35
CA THR A 74 0.42 -5.65 20.98
C THR A 74 0.02 -5.11 22.35
N TYR A 75 -1.19 -5.44 22.78
CA TYR A 75 -1.65 -5.15 24.13
C TYR A 75 -1.39 -6.36 25.04
N SER A 76 -0.83 -6.13 26.23
CA SER A 76 -0.92 -7.12 27.29
C SER A 76 -2.39 -7.30 27.70
N GLN A 77 -2.75 -8.46 28.26
CA GLN A 77 -4.15 -8.77 28.58
C GLN A 77 -4.80 -7.69 29.48
N ALA A 78 -4.08 -7.22 30.50
CA ALA A 78 -4.54 -6.19 31.43
C ALA A 78 -4.70 -4.79 30.81
N ASN A 79 -4.00 -4.52 29.69
CA ASN A 79 -4.00 -3.21 29.03
C ASN A 79 -4.92 -3.14 27.81
N ARG A 80 -5.66 -4.21 27.51
CA ARG A 80 -6.53 -4.24 26.32
C ARG A 80 -7.56 -3.10 26.39
N PRO A 81 -7.68 -2.30 25.32
CA PRO A 81 -8.64 -1.21 25.32
C PRO A 81 -10.07 -1.78 25.25
N PRO A 82 -11.05 -1.12 25.90
CA PRO A 82 -12.44 -1.55 25.85
C PRO A 82 -13.05 -1.38 24.45
N ASP A 83 -12.58 -0.38 23.70
CA ASP A 83 -13.10 0.01 22.38
C ASP A 83 -12.02 0.58 21.44
N MET A 84 -12.40 0.74 20.16
CA MET A 84 -11.54 1.31 19.12
C MET A 84 -11.14 2.76 19.40
N LYS A 85 -12.00 3.53 20.08
CA LYS A 85 -11.73 4.94 20.42
C LYS A 85 -10.58 5.05 21.41
N THR A 86 -10.52 4.15 22.38
CA THR A 86 -9.45 4.07 23.37
C THR A 86 -8.17 3.56 22.73
N ALA A 87 -8.24 2.53 21.87
CA ALA A 87 -7.09 2.06 21.10
C ALA A 87 -6.48 3.18 20.22
N LEU A 88 -7.34 4.00 19.60
CA LEU A 88 -6.92 5.16 18.83
C LEU A 88 -6.21 6.21 19.69
N LYS A 89 -6.72 6.51 20.89
CA LYS A 89 -6.08 7.45 21.82
C LYS A 89 -4.70 6.94 22.25
N ASP A 90 -4.56 5.65 22.51
CA ASP A 90 -3.27 5.04 22.85
C ASP A 90 -2.27 5.17 21.70
N PHE A 91 -2.70 4.84 20.47
CA PHE A 91 -1.87 5.08 19.28
C PHE A 91 -1.44 6.55 19.17
N GLN A 92 -2.36 7.49 19.34
CA GLN A 92 -2.08 8.93 19.26
C GLN A 92 -1.04 9.37 20.30
N LYS A 93 -1.10 8.83 21.53
CA LYS A 93 -0.10 9.08 22.57
C LYS A 93 1.26 8.52 22.18
N ALA A 94 1.31 7.27 21.70
CA ALA A 94 2.56 6.62 21.30
C ALA A 94 3.22 7.33 20.10
N ILE A 95 2.46 7.58 19.03
CA ILE A 95 3.00 8.23 17.82
C ILE A 95 3.44 9.67 18.06
N ARG A 96 2.87 10.35 19.07
CA ARG A 96 3.34 11.67 19.51
C ARG A 96 4.75 11.60 20.08
N ILE A 97 5.06 10.58 20.87
CA ILE A 97 6.41 10.35 21.41
C ILE A 97 7.38 10.08 20.25
N VAL A 98 7.01 9.19 19.32
CA VAL A 98 7.81 8.89 18.13
C VAL A 98 8.10 10.16 17.33
N ARG A 99 7.09 11.01 17.12
CA ARG A 99 7.25 12.28 16.40
C ARG A 99 8.26 13.22 17.07
N ILE A 100 8.24 13.30 18.40
CA ILE A 100 9.21 14.13 19.16
C ILE A 100 10.63 13.60 18.93
N GLU A 101 10.84 12.29 19.01
CA GLU A 101 12.15 11.66 18.79
C GLU A 101 12.66 11.84 17.36
N TYR A 102 11.78 11.78 16.36
CA TYR A 102 12.12 12.05 14.97
C TYR A 102 12.53 13.52 14.77
N LYS A 103 11.79 14.45 15.39
CA LYS A 103 12.11 15.89 15.34
C LYS A 103 13.47 16.19 15.96
N LYS A 104 13.84 15.55 17.07
CA LYS A 104 15.18 15.69 17.69
C LYS A 104 16.31 15.29 16.73
N ARG A 105 16.06 14.34 15.84
CA ARG A 105 17.01 13.85 14.83
C ARG A 105 16.92 14.63 13.50
N ASN A 106 16.11 15.68 13.44
CA ASN A 106 15.81 16.44 12.23
C ASN A 106 15.32 15.56 11.06
N ARG A 107 14.45 14.59 11.38
CA ARG A 107 13.84 13.68 10.41
C ARG A 107 12.33 13.85 10.40
N GLU A 108 11.75 13.77 9.21
CA GLU A 108 10.29 13.75 9.07
C GLU A 108 9.74 12.35 9.36
N LEU A 109 8.61 12.30 10.06
CA LEU A 109 7.93 11.04 10.39
C LEU A 109 6.83 10.75 9.36
N PHE A 110 6.93 9.59 8.71
CA PHE A 110 5.91 8.98 7.87
C PHE A 110 5.44 7.68 8.51
N TRP A 111 4.13 7.46 8.51
CA TRP A 111 3.57 6.21 9.04
C TRP A 111 2.28 5.80 8.35
N ILE A 112 2.06 4.50 8.31
CA ILE A 112 0.80 3.84 7.94
C ILE A 112 0.42 2.94 9.11
N ARG A 113 -0.85 2.89 9.51
CA ARG A 113 -1.32 1.98 10.56
C ARG A 113 -2.61 1.26 10.19
N ASN A 114 -2.81 0.10 10.81
CA ASN A 114 -4.11 -0.52 10.98
C ASN A 114 -4.27 -0.95 12.44
N ILE A 115 -5.29 -0.42 13.13
CA ILE A 115 -5.68 -0.94 14.45
C ILE A 115 -6.69 -2.04 14.19
N GLU A 116 -6.49 -3.21 14.77
CA GLU A 116 -7.29 -4.40 14.52
C GLU A 116 -7.76 -5.00 15.84
N ARG A 117 -9.06 -5.29 15.93
CA ARG A 117 -9.63 -6.14 16.97
C ARG A 117 -10.00 -7.49 16.37
N GLY A 118 -9.36 -8.54 16.83
CA GLY A 118 -9.72 -9.91 16.45
C GLY A 118 -11.08 -10.32 17.02
N THR A 119 -11.71 -11.30 16.38
CA THR A 119 -12.99 -11.88 16.87
C THR A 119 -12.87 -12.52 18.25
N LYS A 120 -11.67 -12.95 18.65
CA LYS A 120 -11.34 -13.45 20.00
C LYS A 120 -10.93 -12.35 20.99
N GLY A 121 -11.05 -11.07 20.64
CA GLY A 121 -10.77 -9.94 21.54
C GLY A 121 -9.30 -9.52 21.65
N ALA A 122 -8.39 -10.11 20.88
CA ALA A 122 -7.01 -9.63 20.77
C ALA A 122 -6.95 -8.30 20.01
N TRP A 123 -6.10 -7.38 20.48
CA TRP A 123 -5.90 -6.07 19.86
C TRP A 123 -4.47 -5.95 19.35
N HIS A 124 -4.33 -5.51 18.10
CA HIS A 124 -3.07 -5.28 17.43
C HIS A 124 -3.07 -3.93 16.74
N ILE A 125 -1.93 -3.25 16.75
CA ILE A 125 -1.71 -2.04 15.94
C ILE A 125 -0.55 -2.35 15.00
N HIS A 126 -0.88 -2.74 13.78
CA HIS A 126 0.10 -2.89 12.72
C HIS A 126 0.54 -1.52 12.24
N PHE A 127 1.83 -1.36 11.97
CA PHE A 127 2.38 -0.12 11.48
C PHE A 127 3.48 -0.35 10.43
N VAL A 128 3.63 0.65 9.57
CA VAL A 128 4.81 0.87 8.73
C VAL A 128 5.34 2.26 9.05
N VAL A 129 6.63 2.40 9.35
CA VAL A 129 7.27 3.67 9.73
C VAL A 129 8.64 3.79 9.06
N ASN A 130 9.00 4.99 8.58
CA ASN A 130 10.27 5.20 7.88
C ASN A 130 11.48 5.02 8.81
N GLU A 131 12.54 4.35 8.34
CA GLU A 131 13.74 4.09 9.14
C GLU A 131 14.67 5.32 9.18
N ILE A 132 15.23 5.62 10.36
CA ILE A 132 16.16 6.74 10.59
C ILE A 132 17.44 6.35 11.33
N GLY A 133 17.69 5.05 11.57
CA GLY A 133 18.84 4.46 12.24
C GLY A 133 18.48 3.76 13.55
N ASP A 134 17.48 4.26 14.27
CA ASP A 134 17.04 3.76 15.58
C ASP A 134 15.50 3.68 15.72
N THR A 135 14.77 3.61 14.60
CA THR A 135 13.30 3.61 14.59
C THR A 135 12.72 2.50 15.45
N ALA A 136 13.25 1.27 15.35
CA ALA A 136 12.76 0.14 16.16
C ALA A 136 12.85 0.42 17.68
N SER A 137 13.95 1.02 18.14
CA SER A 137 14.14 1.39 19.55
C SER A 137 13.18 2.50 19.98
N ILE A 138 12.99 3.53 19.13
CA ILE A 138 12.02 4.61 19.37
C ILE A 138 10.60 4.03 19.49
N MET A 139 10.21 3.15 18.57
CA MET A 139 8.90 2.51 18.55
C MET A 139 8.68 1.64 19.79
N GLN A 140 9.72 0.93 20.27
CA GLN A 140 9.66 0.14 21.50
C GLN A 140 9.43 1.03 22.72
N LYS A 141 10.23 2.10 22.88
CA LYS A 141 10.12 3.03 24.02
C LYS A 141 8.81 3.81 24.05
N ALA A 142 8.21 4.07 22.89
CA ALA A 142 6.95 4.78 22.77
C ALA A 142 5.73 3.97 23.25
N TRP A 143 5.81 2.63 23.23
CA TRP A 143 4.69 1.75 23.55
C TRP A 143 4.79 1.19 24.97
N LYS A 144 3.83 1.57 25.83
CA LYS A 144 3.81 1.18 27.26
C LYS A 144 2.67 0.22 27.62
N LYS A 145 1.98 -0.34 26.62
CA LYS A 145 0.73 -1.11 26.82
C LYS A 145 0.89 -2.61 26.55
N GLY A 146 2.05 -3.05 26.09
CA GLY A 146 2.33 -4.45 25.82
C GLY A 146 3.62 -4.61 25.02
N GLY A 147 3.64 -5.62 24.15
CA GLY A 147 4.83 -5.96 23.37
C GLY A 147 4.96 -5.17 22.07
N ILE A 148 6.15 -5.25 21.49
CA ILE A 148 6.45 -4.78 20.14
C ILE A 148 7.09 -5.92 19.35
N TYR A 149 6.69 -6.04 18.09
CA TYR A 149 7.44 -6.72 17.06
C TYR A 149 7.77 -5.68 15.98
N ALA A 150 9.03 -5.60 15.57
CA ALA A 150 9.48 -4.66 14.56
C ALA A 150 10.63 -5.29 13.76
N VAL A 151 10.54 -5.22 12.44
CA VAL A 151 11.50 -5.77 11.50
C VAL A 151 11.62 -4.84 10.29
N GLU A 152 12.73 -4.91 9.56
CA GLU A 152 12.78 -4.31 8.22
C GLU A 152 11.76 -4.99 7.31
N ILE A 153 11.09 -4.21 6.45
CA ILE A 153 10.06 -4.74 5.55
C ILE A 153 10.59 -5.91 4.71
N ARG A 154 11.81 -5.81 4.16
CA ARG A 154 12.42 -6.86 3.33
C ARG A 154 12.60 -8.20 4.05
N ASN A 155 12.64 -8.19 5.39
CA ASN A 155 12.87 -9.36 6.23
C ASN A 155 11.58 -10.04 6.68
N GLU A 156 10.40 -9.57 6.24
CA GLU A 156 9.11 -10.20 6.54
C GLU A 156 8.51 -10.83 5.26
N PRO A 157 8.78 -12.13 4.99
CA PRO A 157 8.35 -12.79 3.75
C PRO A 157 6.83 -12.80 3.54
N LYS A 158 6.05 -12.73 4.63
CA LYS A 158 4.58 -12.74 4.56
C LYS A 158 4.00 -11.46 3.94
N VAL A 159 4.73 -10.34 4.04
CA VAL A 159 4.26 -9.04 3.56
C VAL A 159 5.16 -8.45 2.48
N TYR A 160 6.36 -8.99 2.28
CA TYR A 160 7.31 -8.46 1.31
C TYR A 160 7.07 -8.95 -0.13
N ASP A 161 7.00 -7.97 -1.01
CA ASP A 161 7.16 -8.03 -2.46
C ASP A 161 7.73 -6.69 -2.95
N GLU A 162 8.41 -6.70 -4.10
CA GLU A 162 9.12 -5.51 -4.61
C GLU A 162 8.21 -4.32 -4.93
N ASP A 163 6.92 -4.56 -5.23
CA ASP A 163 5.94 -3.50 -5.54
C ASP A 163 5.03 -3.13 -4.36
N PHE A 164 5.29 -3.69 -3.18
CA PHE A 164 4.52 -3.53 -1.94
C PHE A 164 3.03 -3.94 -2.02
N SER A 165 2.62 -4.75 -3.00
CA SER A 165 1.22 -5.20 -3.09
C SER A 165 0.81 -6.03 -1.88
N LYS A 166 1.64 -6.96 -1.42
CA LYS A 166 1.37 -7.79 -0.23
C LYS A 166 1.27 -6.94 1.02
N LEU A 167 2.22 -6.04 1.26
CA LEU A 167 2.22 -5.15 2.43
C LEU A 167 1.01 -4.21 2.41
N ALA A 168 0.68 -3.63 1.26
CA ALA A 168 -0.49 -2.77 1.14
C ALA A 168 -1.79 -3.51 1.45
N ALA A 169 -1.95 -4.72 0.91
CA ALA A 169 -3.10 -5.58 1.19
C ALA A 169 -3.16 -5.95 2.68
N TYR A 170 -2.02 -6.29 3.29
CA TYR A 170 -1.92 -6.59 4.71
C TYR A 170 -2.33 -5.39 5.58
N MET A 171 -1.77 -4.21 5.33
CA MET A 171 -2.03 -2.99 6.10
C MET A 171 -3.45 -2.45 5.96
N THR A 172 -4.21 -2.91 4.97
CA THR A 172 -5.57 -2.42 4.71
C THR A 172 -6.67 -3.44 4.96
N LYS A 173 -6.31 -4.61 5.51
CA LYS A 173 -7.26 -5.65 5.94
C LYS A 173 -8.37 -5.05 6.79
N ASP A 174 -9.56 -5.58 6.60
CA ASP A 174 -10.77 -5.20 7.31
C ASP A 174 -11.58 -6.44 7.72
N GLU A 175 -12.68 -6.23 8.43
CA GLU A 175 -13.60 -7.27 8.90
C GLU A 175 -14.30 -8.05 7.77
N HIS A 176 -14.12 -7.64 6.52
CA HIS A 176 -14.67 -8.30 5.33
C HIS A 176 -13.61 -8.99 4.49
N THR A 177 -12.35 -8.86 4.87
CA THR A 177 -11.26 -9.59 4.26
C THR A 177 -11.36 -11.05 4.71
N LYS A 178 -11.75 -11.93 3.78
CA LYS A 178 -11.83 -13.37 4.01
C LYS A 178 -10.65 -14.06 3.38
N GLU A 179 -9.95 -14.88 4.16
CA GLU A 179 -8.97 -15.82 3.62
C GLU A 179 -9.71 -16.92 2.84
N ILE A 180 -9.19 -17.31 1.69
CA ILE A 180 -9.70 -18.47 0.95
C ILE A 180 -8.98 -19.70 1.49
N LYS A 181 -9.73 -20.71 1.90
CA LYS A 181 -9.17 -21.99 2.35
C LYS A 181 -8.61 -22.78 1.16
N LYS A 182 -7.86 -23.85 1.45
CA LYS A 182 -7.34 -24.77 0.41
C LYS A 182 -8.44 -25.36 -0.48
N ASP A 183 -9.66 -25.49 0.05
CA ASP A 183 -10.85 -26.01 -0.64
C ASP A 183 -11.58 -24.95 -1.50
N GLY A 184 -11.07 -23.72 -1.59
CA GLY A 184 -11.69 -22.63 -2.35
C GLY A 184 -12.82 -21.90 -1.62
N THR A 185 -13.22 -22.36 -0.43
CA THR A 185 -14.28 -21.71 0.36
C THR A 185 -13.75 -20.54 1.21
N PRO A 186 -14.55 -19.48 1.41
CA PRO A 186 -14.13 -18.37 2.28
C PRO A 186 -14.11 -18.79 3.76
N ALA A 187 -13.01 -18.52 4.43
CA ALA A 187 -12.87 -18.72 5.87
C ALA A 187 -13.73 -17.73 6.67
N LYS A 188 -14.01 -18.10 7.93
CA LYS A 188 -14.68 -17.19 8.88
C LYS A 188 -13.82 -15.93 9.08
N PRO A 189 -14.43 -14.73 9.09
CA PRO A 189 -13.72 -13.49 9.40
C PRO A 189 -12.97 -13.61 10.73
N ARG A 190 -11.71 -13.16 10.75
CA ARG A 190 -10.88 -13.13 11.96
C ARG A 190 -10.86 -11.77 12.64
N LEU A 191 -11.31 -10.73 11.94
CA LEU A 191 -11.35 -9.35 12.42
C LEU A 191 -12.79 -8.94 12.70
N LYS A 192 -13.01 -8.29 13.84
CA LYS A 192 -14.29 -7.73 14.25
C LYS A 192 -14.44 -6.28 13.80
N GLU A 193 -13.37 -5.50 13.93
CA GLU A 193 -13.33 -4.09 13.55
C GLU A 193 -11.89 -3.67 13.26
N THR A 194 -11.74 -2.69 12.35
CA THR A 194 -10.44 -2.14 11.97
C THR A 194 -10.45 -0.61 11.88
N SER A 195 -9.28 0.01 12.09
CA SER A 195 -9.06 1.43 11.89
C SER A 195 -7.74 1.68 11.15
N TYR A 196 -7.85 1.78 9.83
CA TYR A 196 -6.76 2.14 8.94
C TYR A 196 -6.57 3.66 8.88
N ASN A 197 -5.33 4.14 8.99
CA ASN A 197 -5.01 5.53 8.73
C ASN A 197 -3.53 5.70 8.35
N THR A 198 -3.17 6.88 7.86
CA THR A 198 -1.80 7.22 7.43
C THR A 198 -1.45 8.63 7.87
N SER A 199 -0.16 8.95 7.92
CA SER A 199 0.28 10.32 8.12
C SER A 199 -0.23 11.26 7.01
N ARG A 200 -0.52 12.52 7.38
CA ARG A 200 -1.11 13.53 6.49
C ARG A 200 -0.09 14.18 5.56
N ASN A 201 1.18 14.19 5.95
CA ASN A 201 2.34 14.66 5.18
C ASN A 201 2.81 13.68 4.09
N MET A 202 1.90 12.87 3.55
CA MET A 202 2.17 11.96 2.43
C MET A 202 1.20 12.20 1.26
N PRO A 203 1.24 13.38 0.62
CA PRO A 203 0.42 13.66 -0.55
C PRO A 203 0.83 12.80 -1.75
N LEU A 204 -0.14 12.35 -2.56
CA LEU A 204 0.14 11.61 -3.79
C LEU A 204 -0.11 12.51 -5.00
N LYS A 205 0.81 12.47 -5.97
CA LYS A 205 0.64 13.17 -7.25
C LYS A 205 -0.47 12.50 -8.06
N LYS A 206 -1.24 13.32 -8.79
CA LYS A 206 -2.23 12.80 -9.75
C LYS A 206 -1.51 12.10 -10.91
N PRO A 207 -2.08 11.02 -11.47
CA PRO A 207 -1.49 10.37 -12.62
C PRO A 207 -1.57 11.25 -13.86
N HIS A 208 -0.62 11.06 -14.77
CA HIS A 208 -0.77 11.48 -16.16
C HIS A 208 -1.73 10.53 -16.87
N VAL A 209 -2.61 11.04 -17.74
CA VAL A 209 -3.67 10.25 -18.38
C VAL A 209 -3.53 10.36 -19.89
N ASP A 210 -3.34 9.23 -20.53
CA ASP A 210 -3.23 9.11 -21.98
C ASP A 210 -4.37 8.27 -22.56
N LYS A 211 -4.70 8.52 -23.82
CA LYS A 211 -5.58 7.67 -24.63
C LYS A 211 -4.75 6.97 -25.68
N LEU A 212 -4.72 5.64 -25.64
CA LEU A 212 -4.12 4.81 -26.67
C LEU A 212 -5.17 4.42 -27.70
N VAL A 213 -4.79 4.43 -28.98
CA VAL A 213 -5.67 4.01 -30.08
C VAL A 213 -6.00 2.52 -30.00
N ARG A 214 -5.03 1.69 -29.57
CA ARG A 214 -5.16 0.23 -29.46
C ARG A 214 -4.48 -0.32 -28.21
N TRP A 215 -5.00 -1.45 -27.73
CA TRP A 215 -4.35 -2.26 -26.70
C TRP A 215 -3.04 -2.84 -27.24
N LYS A 216 -1.97 -2.75 -26.45
CA LYS A 216 -0.68 -3.39 -26.77
C LYS A 216 -0.60 -4.72 -26.03
N ASN A 217 -0.50 -5.82 -26.77
CA ASN A 217 -0.44 -7.17 -26.18
C ASN A 217 0.77 -7.32 -25.25
N GLU A 218 1.97 -6.94 -25.69
CA GLU A 218 3.18 -7.03 -24.88
C GLU A 218 3.41 -5.79 -24.02
N VAL A 219 3.82 -6.01 -22.76
CA VAL A 219 4.42 -4.98 -21.92
C VAL A 219 5.91 -4.92 -22.23
N ARG A 220 6.42 -3.74 -22.58
CA ARG A 220 7.86 -3.51 -22.71
C ARG A 220 8.29 -2.48 -21.67
N PRO A 221 9.38 -2.71 -20.93
CA PRO A 221 9.90 -1.72 -20.02
C PRO A 221 10.31 -0.45 -20.77
N ARG A 222 10.23 0.70 -20.09
CA ARG A 222 10.82 1.93 -20.61
C ARG A 222 12.35 1.81 -20.65
N LYS A 223 13.01 2.51 -21.58
CA LYS A 223 14.48 2.56 -21.64
C LYS A 223 15.03 2.98 -20.26
N GLY A 224 15.94 2.16 -19.71
CA GLY A 224 16.53 2.39 -18.39
C GLY A 224 15.69 1.88 -17.20
N TYR A 225 14.61 1.14 -17.46
CA TYR A 225 13.77 0.51 -16.44
C TYR A 225 13.72 -1.01 -16.62
N TYR A 226 13.42 -1.73 -15.53
CA TYR A 226 13.00 -3.13 -15.54
C TYR A 226 11.58 -3.25 -14.99
N ILE A 227 10.89 -4.33 -15.33
CA ILE A 227 9.54 -4.62 -14.83
C ILE A 227 9.66 -5.33 -13.48
N ILE A 228 9.02 -4.78 -12.46
CA ILE A 228 8.92 -5.38 -11.12
C ILE A 228 7.78 -6.39 -11.08
N SER A 229 6.59 -5.96 -11.53
CA SER A 229 5.37 -6.76 -11.46
C SER A 229 4.45 -6.46 -12.64
N ILE A 230 3.72 -7.49 -13.08
CA ILE A 230 2.64 -7.38 -14.07
C ILE A 230 1.43 -8.08 -13.50
N HIS A 231 0.29 -7.41 -13.57
CA HIS A 231 -1.01 -7.94 -13.21
C HIS A 231 -1.96 -7.69 -14.36
N GLU A 232 -2.52 -8.75 -14.90
CA GLU A 232 -3.53 -8.71 -15.94
C GLU A 232 -4.77 -9.47 -15.46
N GLY A 233 -5.93 -9.04 -15.94
CA GLY A 233 -7.18 -9.71 -15.62
C GLY A 233 -8.30 -9.24 -16.54
N ILE A 234 -9.44 -9.88 -16.39
CA ILE A 234 -10.67 -9.49 -17.06
C ILE A 234 -11.56 -8.82 -16.03
N ASN A 235 -12.03 -7.62 -16.33
CA ASN A 235 -12.98 -6.95 -15.47
C ASN A 235 -14.31 -7.72 -15.52
N PRO A 236 -14.81 -8.27 -14.40
CA PRO A 236 -16.00 -9.13 -14.41
C PRO A 236 -17.29 -8.38 -14.77
N VAL A 237 -17.30 -7.04 -14.65
CA VAL A 237 -18.45 -6.21 -14.98
C VAL A 237 -18.45 -5.85 -16.46
N THR A 238 -17.28 -5.55 -17.04
CA THR A 238 -17.19 -5.05 -18.41
C THR A 238 -16.74 -6.10 -19.42
N GLY A 239 -16.21 -7.24 -18.98
CA GLY A 239 -15.65 -8.30 -19.84
C GLY A 239 -14.32 -7.93 -20.51
N PHE A 240 -13.79 -6.73 -20.27
CA PHE A 240 -12.58 -6.24 -20.91
C PHE A 240 -11.32 -6.50 -20.10
N LYS A 241 -10.21 -6.67 -20.81
CA LYS A 241 -8.88 -6.77 -20.20
C LYS A 241 -8.52 -5.49 -19.46
N TYR A 242 -7.88 -5.64 -18.32
CA TYR A 242 -7.17 -4.57 -17.65
C TYR A 242 -5.75 -5.05 -17.33
N ARG A 243 -4.85 -4.09 -17.21
CA ARG A 243 -3.46 -4.34 -16.92
C ARG A 243 -2.90 -3.29 -15.99
N ARG A 244 -2.09 -3.74 -15.04
CA ARG A 244 -1.25 -2.91 -14.18
C ARG A 244 0.16 -3.48 -14.23
N TYR A 245 1.14 -2.64 -14.45
CA TYR A 245 2.54 -3.04 -14.28
C TYR A 245 3.35 -1.94 -13.61
N THR A 246 4.28 -2.37 -12.78
CA THR A 246 5.20 -1.51 -12.04
C THR A 246 6.59 -1.70 -12.62
N MET A 247 7.31 -0.60 -12.82
CA MET A 247 8.68 -0.59 -13.32
C MET A 247 9.56 0.24 -12.39
N ALA A 248 10.79 -0.21 -12.17
CA ALA A 248 11.82 0.56 -11.48
C ALA A 248 12.98 0.89 -12.41
N ARG A 249 13.57 2.07 -12.20
CA ARG A 249 14.76 2.49 -12.91
C ARG A 249 15.94 1.64 -12.46
N PHE A 250 16.81 1.24 -13.38
CA PHE A 250 18.05 0.55 -13.01
C PHE A 250 18.88 1.41 -12.04
N PRO A 251 19.54 0.80 -11.05
CA PRO A 251 20.50 1.52 -10.22
C PRO A 251 21.59 2.11 -11.12
N GLU A 252 21.93 3.38 -10.92
CA GLU A 252 23.06 3.97 -11.63
C GLU A 252 24.34 3.22 -11.22
N PRO A 253 25.25 2.90 -12.16
CA PRO A 253 26.54 2.33 -11.81
C PRO A 253 27.22 3.26 -10.80
N LYS A 254 27.71 2.72 -9.68
CA LYS A 254 28.47 3.49 -8.69
C LYS A 254 29.60 4.21 -9.46
N ARG A 255 29.57 5.54 -9.54
CA ARG A 255 30.69 6.31 -10.10
C ARG A 255 31.93 5.86 -9.36
N LYS A 256 32.92 5.30 -10.07
CA LYS A 256 34.25 5.06 -9.50
C LYS A 256 34.73 6.41 -8.97
N VAL A 257 34.85 6.54 -7.66
CA VAL A 257 35.53 7.68 -7.07
C VAL A 257 36.97 7.56 -7.56
N GLN A 258 37.36 8.36 -8.55
CA GLN A 258 38.76 8.57 -8.84
C GLN A 258 39.36 9.19 -7.59
N LEU A 259 40.00 8.37 -6.76
CA LEU A 259 40.99 8.82 -5.79
C LEU A 259 42.04 9.57 -6.62
N LYS A 260 41.95 10.91 -6.62
CA LYS A 260 43.06 11.74 -7.06
C LYS A 260 44.22 11.39 -6.13
N ARG A 261 45.13 10.54 -6.60
CA ARG A 261 46.46 10.42 -5.98
C ARG A 261 47.06 11.81 -6.08
N ARG A 262 47.21 12.48 -4.93
CA ARG A 262 48.14 13.60 -4.82
C ARG A 262 49.52 12.98 -5.03
N ILE A 263 50.19 13.41 -6.10
CA ILE A 263 51.65 13.29 -6.23
C ILE A 263 52.23 14.38 -5.34
#